data_AF-A0A3B8IMU8-F1
#
_entry.id   AF-A0A3B8IMU8-F1
#
_cell.length_a   1.000
_cell.length_b   1.000
_cell.length_c   1.000
_cell.angle_alpha   90.00
_cell.angle_beta   90.00
_cell.angle_gamma   90.00
#
_symmetry.space_group_name_H-M   'P 1'
#
loop_
_entity.id
_entity.type
_entity.pdbx_description
1 polymer ?
#
loop_
_entity_poly.entity_id
_entity_poly.type
_entity_poly.pdbx_seq_one_letter_code
_entity_poly.pdbx_strand_id
1 'polypeptide(L)' 'RLKTRFGSLTIRDLRLCSYLRLNLTSKEIAPLMGISYRAIEAMRYRVRKKLGLSSDDNLTAFLLEF' A
#
# COMPACT_ATOMS: atom_id res chain seq x y z
N ARG A 1 -5.24 -8.39 11.16
CA ARG A 1 -6.58 -8.25 10.53
C ARG A 1 -6.48 -8.10 9.01
N LEU A 2 -5.72 -7.13 8.46
CA LEU A 2 -5.52 -6.97 7.01
C LEU A 2 -4.97 -8.23 6.31
N LYS A 3 -3.90 -8.85 6.85
CA LYS A 3 -3.30 -10.11 6.33
C LYS A 3 -4.29 -11.30 6.33
N THR A 4 -5.23 -11.32 7.27
CA THR A 4 -6.20 -12.40 7.43
C THR A 4 -7.33 -12.29 6.41
N ARG A 5 -7.72 -11.06 6.03
CA ARG A 5 -8.78 -10.77 5.05
C ARG A 5 -8.26 -10.79 3.61
N PHE A 6 -6.99 -10.43 3.41
CA PHE A 6 -6.37 -10.33 2.09
C PHE A 6 -5.13 -11.22 2.02
N GLY A 7 -5.35 -12.53 1.87
CA GLY A 7 -4.28 -13.53 1.78
C GLY A 7 -3.40 -13.41 0.52
N SER A 8 -3.82 -12.61 -0.47
CA SER A 8 -3.07 -12.34 -1.71
C SER A 8 -1.98 -11.26 -1.57
N LEU A 9 -1.93 -10.58 -0.42
CA LEU A 9 -0.90 -9.58 -0.13
C LEU A 9 0.41 -10.25 0.26
N THR A 10 1.47 -9.88 -0.45
CA THR A 10 2.82 -10.33 -0.10
C THR A 10 3.33 -9.58 1.13
N ILE A 11 4.41 -10.07 1.75
CA ILE A 11 5.09 -9.37 2.86
C ILE A 11 5.50 -7.94 2.44
N ARG A 12 5.92 -7.77 1.17
CA ARG A 12 6.30 -6.47 0.62
C ARG A 12 5.09 -5.54 0.50
N ASP A 13 3.93 -6.06 0.09
CA ASP A 13 2.68 -5.30 0.04
C ASP A 13 2.23 -4.88 1.43
N LEU A 14 2.30 -5.79 2.41
CA LEU A 14 1.97 -5.50 3.81
C LEU A 14 2.87 -4.41 4.38
N ARG A 15 4.17 -4.44 4.07
CA ARG A 15 5.13 -3.40 4.50
C ARG A 15 4.76 -2.03 3.92
N LEU A 16 4.39 -1.98 2.63
CA LEU A 16 3.89 -0.76 2.01
C LEU A 16 2.62 -0.26 2.74
N CYS A 17 1.64 -1.14 2.98
CA CYS A 17 0.42 -0.77 3.71
C CYS A 17 0.70 -0.23 5.12
N SER A 18 1.67 -0.79 5.83
CA SER A 18 2.09 -0.29 7.14
C SER A 18 2.62 1.15 7.06
N TYR A 19 3.47 1.45 6.08
CA TYR A 19 3.96 2.82 5.89
C TYR A 19 2.87 3.80 5.49
N LEU A 20 1.92 3.37 4.66
CA LEU A 20 0.75 4.19 4.31
C LEU A 20 -0.14 4.46 5.52
N ARG A 21 -0.28 3.49 6.42
CA ARG A 21 -1.02 3.64 7.68
C ARG A 21 -0.31 4.59 8.66
N LEU A 22 1.01 4.76 8.54
CA LEU A 22 1.79 5.78 9.23
C LEU A 22 1.69 7.16 8.54
N ASN A 23 0.80 7.31 7.56
CA ASN A 23 0.57 8.53 6.78
C ASN A 23 1.82 9.02 6.02
N LEU A 24 2.75 8.10 5.70
CA LEU A 24 3.93 8.42 4.88
C LEU A 24 3.55 8.52 3.40
N THR A 25 4.16 9.49 2.72
CA THR A 25 4.02 9.69 1.28
C THR A 25 4.86 8.69 0.49
N SER A 26 4.50 8.40 -0.76
CA SER A 26 5.30 7.54 -1.65
C SER A 26 6.76 8.01 -1.80
N LYS A 27 7.03 9.32 -1.65
CA LYS A 27 8.38 9.89 -1.69
C LYS A 27 9.20 9.52 -0.45
N GLU A 28 8.58 9.51 0.72
CA GLU A 28 9.23 9.09 1.97
C GLU A 28 9.38 7.58 2.05
N ILE A 29 8.44 6.83 1.46
CA ILE A 29 8.47 5.36 1.46
C ILE A 29 9.56 4.81 0.53
N ALA A 30 9.80 5.46 -0.60
CA ALA A 30 10.81 5.04 -1.59
C ALA A 30 12.19 4.74 -0.98
N PRO A 31 12.83 5.68 -0.25
CA PRO A 31 14.12 5.42 0.41
C PRO A 31 14.02 4.35 1.51
N LEU A 32 12.92 4.30 2.27
CA LEU A 32 12.70 3.29 3.33
C LEU A 32 12.56 1.86 2.77
N MET A 33 12.08 1.71 1.55
CA MET A 33 11.95 0.43 0.87
C MET A 33 13.13 0.11 -0.05
N GLY A 34 14.07 1.04 -0.22
CA GLY A 34 15.23 0.89 -1.12
C GLY A 34 14.85 0.75 -2.59
N ILE A 35 13.75 1.37 -3.03
CA ILE A 35 13.26 1.32 -4.41
C ILE A 35 12.84 2.70 -4.91
N SER A 36 12.70 2.85 -6.22
CA SER A 36 12.32 4.13 -6.82
C SER A 36 10.88 4.51 -6.49
N TYR A 37 10.60 5.83 -6.49
CA TYR A 37 9.25 6.37 -6.36
C TYR A 37 8.25 5.73 -7.35
N ARG A 38 8.66 5.56 -8.62
CA ARG A 38 7.84 4.89 -9.64
C ARG A 38 7.49 3.45 -9.28
N ALA A 39 8.41 2.71 -8.66
CA ALA A 39 8.15 1.35 -8.20
C ALA A 39 7.12 1.33 -7.06
N ILE A 40 7.15 2.31 -6.16
CA ILE A 40 6.13 2.47 -5.11
C ILE A 40 4.76 2.76 -5.71
N GLU A 41 4.66 3.63 -6.71
CA GLU A 41 3.38 3.91 -7.40
C GLU A 41 2.80 2.66 -8.06
N ALA A 42 3.63 1.88 -8.77
CA ALA A 42 3.21 0.60 -9.35
C ALA A 42 2.76 -0.40 -8.27
N MET A 43 3.44 -0.44 -7.12
CA MET A 43 3.02 -1.26 -5.99
C MET A 43 1.68 -0.80 -5.41
N ARG A 44 1.45 0.51 -5.22
CA ARG A 44 0.17 1.07 -4.75
C ARG A 44 -0.97 0.68 -5.68
N TYR A 45 -0.75 0.75 -6.98
CA TYR A 45 -1.74 0.30 -7.97
C TYR A 45 -2.08 -1.19 -7.81
N ARG A 46 -1.06 -2.06 -7.68
CA ARG A 46 -1.27 -3.50 -7.48
C ARG A 46 -1.98 -3.79 -6.16
N VAL A 47 -1.58 -3.14 -5.07
CA VAL A 47 -2.23 -3.27 -3.76
C VAL A 47 -3.69 -2.86 -3.84
N ARG A 48 -3.99 -1.73 -4.48
CA ARG A 48 -5.36 -1.27 -4.71
C ARG A 48 -6.21 -2.34 -5.41
N LYS A 49 -5.71 -2.92 -6.51
CA LYS A 49 -6.39 -4.04 -7.21
C LYS A 49 -6.57 -5.27 -6.31
N LYS A 50 -5.57 -5.63 -5.51
CA LYS A 50 -5.66 -6.79 -4.58
C LYS A 50 -6.66 -6.56 -3.45
N LEU A 51 -6.89 -5.31 -3.06
CA LEU A 51 -7.88 -4.91 -2.07
C LEU A 51 -9.28 -4.72 -2.67
N GLY A 52 -9.43 -4.83 -4.00
CA GLY A 52 -10.71 -4.62 -4.69
C GLY A 52 -11.16 -3.16 -4.75
N LEU A 53 -10.23 -2.22 -4.64
CA LEU A 53 -10.51 -0.79 -4.65
C LEU A 53 -10.49 -0.22 -6.09
N SER A 54 -11.38 0.72 -6.35
CA SER A 54 -11.46 1.49 -7.60
C SER A 54 -10.37 2.57 -7.67
N SER A 55 -10.14 3.13 -8.86
CA SER A 55 -9.16 4.22 -9.06
C SER A 55 -9.42 5.43 -8.16
N ASP A 56 -10.68 5.69 -7.91
CA ASP A 56 -11.16 6.88 -7.21
C ASP A 56 -11.12 6.69 -5.68
N ASP A 57 -10.99 5.44 -5.22
CA ASP A 57 -10.87 5.12 -3.82
C ASP A 57 -9.49 5.51 -3.30
N ASN A 58 -9.44 6.24 -2.18
CA ASN A 58 -8.19 6.59 -1.53
C ASN A 58 -7.65 5.38 -0.73
N LEU A 59 -6.61 4.74 -1.26
CA LEU A 59 -5.94 3.61 -0.62
C LEU A 59 -5.48 3.92 0.80
N THR A 60 -4.95 5.12 1.05
CA THR A 60 -4.46 5.50 2.38
C THR A 60 -5.61 5.65 3.36
N ALA A 61 -6.70 6.31 2.96
CA ALA A 61 -7.90 6.45 3.79
C ALA A 61 -8.51 5.07 4.13
N PHE A 62 -8.65 4.21 3.14
CA PHE A 62 -9.11 2.82 3.34
C PHE A 62 -8.26 2.07 4.37
N LEU A 63 -6.93 2.20 4.30
CA LEU A 63 -6.02 1.53 5.24
C LEU A 63 -6.03 2.11 6.66
N LEU A 64 -6.45 3.37 6.82
CA LEU A 64 -6.60 4.04 8.13
C LEU A 64 -7.90 3.63 8.82
N GLU A 65 -8.98 3.45 8.06
CA GLU A 65 -10.29 3.00 8.58
C GLU A 65 -10.32 1.51 8.93
N PHE A 66 -9.42 0.70 8.36
CA PHE A 66 -9.38 -0.76 8.51
C PHE A 66 -8.50 -1.26 9.67
#